data_AF-A0A388Q401-F1
#
_entry.id   AF-A0A388Q401-F1
#
_cell.length_a   1.000
_cell.length_b   1.000
_cell.length_c   1.000
_cell.angle_alpha   90.00
_cell.angle_beta   90.00
_cell.angle_gamma   90.00
#
_symmetry.space_group_name_H-M   'P 1'
#
loop_
_entity.id
_entity.type
_entity.pdbx_description
1 polymer ?
#
loop_
_entity_poly.entity_id
_entity_poly.type
_entity_poly.pdbx_seq_one_letter_code
_entity_poly.pdbx_strand_id
1 'polypeptide(L)'
;MKLPESNYLPVNMVAACFNRTSATYKYYWFLSILQSIERGATKIQKKELFARMIANAWYTVNYFHVSFGKQDLIQEAIQSVNSNEKIAVDEKYERIFQLLVMSKNSTTENALWHFNNNVPHWFLSPWFPK
;
A
#
# COMPACT_ATOMS: atom_id res chain seq x y z
N MET A 1 6.91 0.85 -17.32
CA MET A 1 6.15 -0.42 -17.35
C MET A 1 5.37 -0.47 -18.66
N LYS A 2 5.36 -1.60 -19.38
CA LYS A 2 4.55 -1.74 -20.61
C LYS A 2 3.17 -2.27 -20.21
N LEU A 3 2.14 -1.45 -20.42
CA LEU A 3 0.74 -1.77 -20.11
C LEU A 3 -0.05 -1.92 -21.42
N PRO A 4 -1.16 -2.70 -21.43
CA PRO A 4 -2.05 -2.77 -22.58
C PRO A 4 -2.61 -1.39 -22.94
N GLU A 5 -2.72 -1.08 -24.23
CA GLU A 5 -3.30 0.17 -24.71
C GLU A 5 -4.81 0.24 -24.42
N SER A 6 -5.32 1.45 -24.20
CA SER A 6 -6.74 1.68 -23.95
C SER A 6 -7.14 3.07 -24.43
N ASN A 7 -8.32 3.17 -25.05
CA ASN A 7 -8.92 4.44 -25.46
C ASN A 7 -9.63 5.16 -24.30
N TYR A 8 -9.87 4.46 -23.18
CA TYR A 8 -10.66 4.96 -22.06
C TYR A 8 -9.80 5.31 -20.83
N LEU A 9 -8.51 4.96 -20.85
CA LEU A 9 -7.58 5.18 -19.76
C LEU A 9 -6.29 5.79 -20.32
N PRO A 10 -5.74 6.87 -19.74
CA PRO A 10 -4.43 7.39 -20.11
C PRO A 10 -3.33 6.44 -19.61
N VAL A 11 -3.12 5.33 -20.34
CA VAL A 11 -2.21 4.23 -19.99
C VAL A 11 -0.78 4.73 -19.79
N ASN A 12 -0.34 5.69 -20.59
CA ASN A 12 0.97 6.33 -20.47
C ASN A 12 1.17 6.98 -19.10
N MET A 13 0.14 7.61 -18.53
CA MET A 13 0.22 8.24 -17.20
C MET A 13 0.27 7.18 -16.09
N VAL A 14 -0.54 6.13 -16.20
CA VAL A 14 -0.51 4.98 -15.27
C VAL A 14 0.85 4.30 -15.29
N ALA A 15 1.40 4.06 -16.48
CA ALA A 15 2.73 3.49 -16.64
C ALA A 15 3.82 4.41 -16.02
N ALA A 16 3.66 5.72 -16.12
CA ALA A 16 4.60 6.71 -15.60
C ALA A 16 4.67 6.76 -14.07
N CYS A 17 3.65 6.31 -13.32
CA CYS A 17 3.73 6.10 -11.86
C CYS A 17 4.96 5.27 -11.46
N PHE A 18 5.29 4.32 -12.34
CA PHE A 18 6.31 3.32 -12.16
C PHE A 18 7.61 3.68 -12.90
N ASN A 19 7.83 4.96 -13.24
CA ASN A 19 9.12 5.41 -13.76
C ASN A 19 10.22 5.38 -12.68
N ARG A 20 9.83 5.46 -11.40
CA ARG A 20 10.74 5.32 -10.25
C ARG A 20 10.22 4.23 -9.32
N THR A 21 10.78 3.04 -9.47
CA THR A 21 10.33 1.78 -8.82
C THR A 21 11.16 1.40 -7.60
N SER A 22 12.04 2.28 -7.14
CA SER A 22 12.94 2.02 -6.01
C SER A 22 12.23 1.83 -4.67
N ALA A 23 10.95 2.20 -4.57
CA ALA A 23 10.16 2.06 -3.34
C ALA A 23 8.99 1.10 -3.55
N THR A 24 8.99 -0.01 -2.81
CA THR A 24 8.04 -1.12 -2.95
C THR A 24 6.61 -0.70 -2.58
N TYR A 25 6.48 0.25 -1.65
CA TYR A 25 5.17 0.77 -1.24
C TYR A 25 4.31 1.26 -2.42
N LYS A 26 4.90 1.74 -3.53
CA LYS A 26 4.13 2.23 -4.69
C LYS A 26 3.32 1.12 -5.36
N TYR A 27 3.88 -0.08 -5.39
CA TYR A 27 3.19 -1.25 -5.93
C TYR A 27 2.04 -1.67 -5.02
N TYR A 28 2.28 -1.75 -3.71
CA TYR A 28 1.23 -2.06 -2.74
C TYR A 28 0.13 -1.00 -2.68
N TRP A 29 0.48 0.28 -2.85
CA TRP A 29 -0.49 1.36 -3.00
C TRP A 29 -1.38 1.15 -4.22
N PHE A 30 -0.78 0.93 -5.40
CA PHE A 30 -1.56 0.72 -6.62
C PHE A 30 -2.43 -0.54 -6.53
N LEU A 31 -1.88 -1.64 -6.04
CA LEU A 31 -2.62 -2.88 -5.80
C LEU A 31 -3.83 -2.65 -4.87
N SER A 32 -3.67 -1.82 -3.84
CA SER A 32 -4.73 -1.50 -2.89
C SER A 32 -5.83 -0.62 -3.51
N ILE A 33 -5.48 0.25 -4.46
CA ILE A 33 -6.45 1.00 -5.27
C ILE A 33 -7.23 0.02 -6.16
N LEU A 34 -6.53 -0.85 -6.89
CA LEU A 34 -7.17 -1.83 -7.77
C LEU A 34 -8.16 -2.72 -7.01
N GLN A 35 -7.75 -3.29 -5.87
CA GLN A 35 -8.62 -4.10 -5.02
C GLN A 35 -9.86 -3.34 -4.53
N SER A 36 -9.74 -2.03 -4.31
CA SER A 36 -10.88 -1.20 -3.91
C SER A 36 -11.84 -0.97 -5.09
N ILE A 37 -11.31 -0.68 -6.27
CA ILE A 37 -12.09 -0.46 -7.50
C ILE A 37 -12.80 -1.75 -7.94
N GLU A 38 -12.13 -2.90 -7.86
CA GLU A 38 -12.74 -4.21 -8.14
C GLU A 38 -13.94 -4.51 -7.24
N ARG A 39 -13.95 -3.97 -6.02
CA ARG A 39 -15.08 -4.05 -5.08
C ARG A 39 -16.16 -2.99 -5.32
N GLY A 40 -16.05 -2.22 -6.42
CA GLY A 40 -17.01 -1.18 -6.79
C GLY A 40 -16.82 0.15 -6.06
N ALA A 41 -15.70 0.36 -5.37
CA ALA A 41 -15.47 1.61 -4.65
C ALA A 41 -15.25 2.78 -5.64
N THR A 42 -16.07 3.82 -5.52
CA THR A 42 -15.90 5.10 -6.24
C THR A 42 -15.21 6.16 -5.36
N LYS A 43 -15.15 5.92 -4.05
CA LYS A 43 -14.43 6.70 -3.04
C LYS A 43 -13.73 5.72 -2.11
N ILE A 44 -12.47 5.99 -1.78
CA ILE A 44 -11.65 5.11 -0.95
C ILE A 44 -11.17 5.91 0.26
N GLN A 45 -11.42 5.40 1.46
CA GLN A 45 -10.88 6.00 2.67
C GLN A 45 -9.37 5.77 2.75
N LYS A 46 -8.60 6.80 3.12
CA LYS A 46 -7.14 6.70 3.19
C LYS A 46 -6.67 5.61 4.14
N LYS A 47 -7.29 5.50 5.33
CA LYS A 47 -6.97 4.46 6.32
C LYS A 47 -7.18 3.05 5.75
N GLU A 48 -8.30 2.83 5.05
CA GLU A 48 -8.56 1.54 4.37
C GLU A 48 -7.47 1.25 3.33
N LEU A 49 -7.08 2.27 2.56
CA LEU A 49 -6.06 2.11 1.53
C LEU A 49 -4.70 1.72 2.12
N PHE A 50 -4.26 2.38 3.21
CA PHE A 50 -3.02 2.02 3.92
C PHE A 50 -3.11 0.66 4.60
N ALA A 51 -4.26 0.32 5.18
CA ALA A 51 -4.50 -0.99 5.79
C ALA A 51 -4.37 -2.12 4.76
N ARG A 52 -4.90 -1.93 3.53
CA ARG A 52 -4.72 -2.87 2.42
C ARG A 52 -3.26 -3.00 2.02
N MET A 53 -2.48 -1.91 2.00
CA MET A 53 -1.05 -1.99 1.67
C MET A 53 -0.32 -2.92 2.63
N ILE A 54 -0.52 -2.73 3.94
CA ILE A 54 0.11 -3.55 4.97
C ILE A 54 -0.39 -4.99 4.90
N ALA A 55 -1.71 -5.20 4.75
CA ALA A 55 -2.28 -6.54 4.65
C ALA A 55 -1.76 -7.32 3.44
N ASN A 56 -1.61 -6.67 2.27
CA ASN A 56 -1.05 -7.30 1.07
C ASN A 56 0.43 -7.67 1.24
N ALA A 57 1.21 -6.85 1.94
CA ALA A 57 2.63 -7.05 2.14
C ALA A 57 2.96 -7.99 3.32
N TRP A 58 1.99 -8.28 4.18
CA TRP A 58 2.18 -9.00 5.44
C TRP A 58 2.90 -10.33 5.28
N TYR A 59 2.37 -11.18 4.40
CA TYR A 59 2.89 -12.53 4.22
C TYR A 59 4.28 -12.51 3.57
N THR A 60 4.48 -11.62 2.59
CA THR A 60 5.77 -11.41 1.93
C THR A 60 6.88 -11.03 2.91
N VAL A 61 6.58 -10.16 3.88
CA VAL A 61 7.57 -9.69 4.86
C VAL A 61 7.71 -10.64 6.03
N ASN A 62 6.60 -11.07 6.65
CA ASN A 62 6.66 -11.81 7.91
C ASN A 62 6.82 -13.32 7.72
N TYR A 63 6.22 -13.91 6.69
CA TYR A 63 6.30 -15.35 6.44
C TYR A 63 7.49 -15.70 5.55
N PHE A 64 7.60 -15.04 4.39
CA PHE A 64 8.67 -15.31 3.43
C PHE A 64 9.98 -14.57 3.74
N HIS A 65 9.99 -13.63 4.69
CA HIS A 65 11.17 -12.86 5.07
C HIS A 65 11.84 -12.13 3.89
N VAL A 66 11.06 -11.73 2.88
CA VAL A 66 11.58 -10.98 1.74
C VAL A 66 12.01 -9.60 2.21
N SER A 67 13.27 -9.27 2.00
CA SER A 67 13.81 -7.93 2.28
C SER A 67 13.46 -6.97 1.14
N PHE A 68 12.81 -5.87 1.47
CA PHE A 68 12.58 -4.75 0.53
C PHE A 68 13.71 -3.72 0.54
N GLY A 69 14.78 -4.00 1.28
CA GLY A 69 15.88 -3.07 1.50
C GLY A 69 15.65 -2.15 2.68
N LYS A 70 16.76 -1.69 3.30
CA LYS A 70 16.74 -0.94 4.56
C LYS A 70 16.02 0.41 4.50
N GLN A 71 15.73 0.93 3.30
CA GLN A 71 15.08 2.21 3.11
C GLN A 71 13.58 2.06 2.80
N ASP A 72 13.06 0.83 2.76
CA ASP A 72 11.66 0.61 2.42
C ASP A 72 10.73 0.79 3.62
N LEU A 73 10.01 1.89 3.58
CA LEU A 73 9.07 2.33 4.61
C LEU A 73 7.94 1.32 4.87
N ILE A 74 7.62 0.42 3.92
CA ILE A 74 6.58 -0.58 4.15
C ILE A 74 7.03 -1.68 5.10
N GLN A 75 8.30 -2.09 5.03
CA GLN A 75 8.83 -3.12 5.90
C GLN A 75 8.90 -2.63 7.36
N GLU A 76 9.36 -1.39 7.57
CA GLU A 76 9.36 -0.74 8.88
C GLU A 76 7.95 -0.61 9.47
N ALA A 77 6.97 -0.21 8.63
CA ALA A 77 5.58 -0.11 9.06
C ALA A 77 5.01 -1.48 9.48
N ILE A 78 5.28 -2.55 8.72
CA ILE A 78 4.84 -3.91 9.06
C ILE A 78 5.44 -4.37 10.39
N GLN A 79 6.73 -4.14 10.62
CA GLN A 79 7.39 -4.49 11.88
C GLN A 79 6.81 -3.73 13.07
N SER A 80 6.54 -2.43 12.90
CA SER A 80 5.88 -1.59 13.91
C SER A 80 4.48 -2.12 14.22
N VAL A 81 3.67 -2.37 13.18
CA VAL A 81 2.31 -2.92 13.32
C VAL A 81 2.34 -4.26 14.04
N ASN A 82 3.22 -5.18 13.65
CA ASN A 82 3.30 -6.51 14.27
C ASN A 82 3.64 -6.45 15.76
N SER A 83 4.57 -5.56 16.13
CA SER A 83 4.97 -5.34 17.52
C SER A 83 3.83 -4.81 18.40
N ASN A 84 2.89 -4.07 17.81
CA ASN A 84 1.78 -3.41 18.53
C ASN A 84 0.49 -4.24 18.54
N GLU A 85 0.18 -4.91 17.44
CA GLU A 85 -1.09 -5.63 17.25
C GLU A 85 -0.96 -7.15 17.47
N LYS A 86 0.27 -7.68 17.52
CA LYS A 86 0.57 -9.12 17.73
C LYS A 86 -0.17 -10.04 16.78
N ILE A 87 -0.15 -9.69 15.50
CA ILE A 87 -0.85 -10.41 14.43
C ILE A 87 -0.03 -11.67 14.09
N ALA A 88 -0.71 -12.81 13.92
CA ALA A 88 -0.03 -14.04 13.53
C ALA A 88 0.63 -13.91 12.14
N VAL A 89 1.76 -14.58 11.98
CA VAL A 89 2.58 -14.53 10.74
C VAL A 89 1.79 -15.05 9.53
N ASP A 90 0.93 -16.03 9.77
CA ASP A 90 0.06 -16.71 8.79
C ASP A 90 -1.41 -16.23 8.83
N GLU A 91 -1.68 -15.10 9.50
CA GLU A 91 -3.03 -14.53 9.56
C GLU A 91 -3.57 -14.21 8.16
N LYS A 92 -4.88 -14.41 7.98
CA LYS A 92 -5.54 -14.19 6.70
C LYS A 92 -5.60 -12.70 6.38
N TYR A 93 -5.38 -12.36 5.11
CA TYR A 93 -5.45 -10.99 4.58
C TYR A 93 -6.66 -10.20 5.11
N GLU A 94 -7.88 -10.74 5.00
CA GLU A 94 -9.10 -10.02 5.40
C GLU A 94 -9.13 -9.72 6.90
N ARG A 95 -8.57 -10.62 7.73
CA ARG A 95 -8.51 -10.43 9.17
C ARG A 95 -7.52 -9.34 9.54
N ILE A 96 -6.35 -9.32 8.91
CA ILE A 96 -5.34 -8.26 9.05
C ILE A 96 -5.95 -6.93 8.63
N PHE A 97 -6.53 -6.87 7.44
CA PHE A 97 -7.15 -5.66 6.91
C PHE A 97 -8.20 -5.09 7.87
N GLN A 98 -9.14 -5.91 8.32
CA GLN A 98 -10.19 -5.48 9.27
C GLN A 98 -9.59 -4.98 10.58
N LEU A 99 -8.62 -5.70 11.14
CA LEU A 99 -7.94 -5.30 12.37
C LEU A 99 -7.31 -3.92 12.22
N LEU A 100 -6.57 -3.68 11.13
CA LEU A 100 -5.87 -2.41 10.90
C LEU A 100 -6.83 -1.24 10.65
N VAL A 101 -7.95 -1.47 9.96
CA VAL A 101 -9.00 -0.46 9.80
C VAL A 101 -9.61 -0.07 11.16
N MET A 102 -9.88 -1.06 12.02
CA MET A 102 -10.50 -0.87 13.32
C MET A 102 -9.52 -0.49 14.44
N SER A 103 -8.21 -0.57 14.20
CA SER A 103 -7.21 -0.31 15.23
C SER A 103 -7.35 1.11 15.78
N LYS A 104 -7.29 1.19 17.11
CA LYS A 104 -7.23 2.42 17.92
C LYS A 104 -5.84 2.62 18.55
N ASN A 105 -4.88 1.74 18.24
CA ASN A 105 -3.51 1.88 18.70
C ASN A 105 -2.87 3.04 17.94
N SER A 106 -2.41 4.06 18.68
CA SER A 106 -1.83 5.28 18.09
C SER A 106 -0.59 5.01 17.26
N THR A 107 0.26 4.05 17.67
CA THR A 107 1.46 3.66 16.93
C THR A 107 1.10 2.97 15.62
N THR A 108 0.14 2.05 15.64
CA THR A 108 -0.40 1.41 14.43
C THR A 108 -0.99 2.46 13.49
N GLU A 109 -1.80 3.38 14.01
CA GLU A 109 -2.42 4.43 13.22
C GLU A 109 -1.38 5.35 12.59
N ASN A 110 -0.35 5.76 13.35
CA ASN A 110 0.76 6.55 12.82
C ASN A 110 1.54 5.82 11.73
N ALA A 111 1.78 4.51 11.89
CA ALA A 111 2.44 3.68 10.88
C ALA A 111 1.64 3.62 9.57
N LEU A 112 0.31 3.55 9.65
CA LEU A 112 -0.57 3.61 8.47
C LEU A 112 -0.54 5.01 7.82
N TRP A 113 -0.71 6.06 8.62
CA TRP A 113 -0.79 7.44 8.10
C TRP A 113 0.53 7.98 7.56
N HIS A 114 1.66 7.38 7.92
CA HIS A 114 2.96 7.72 7.36
C HIS A 114 2.99 7.73 5.81
N PHE A 115 2.23 6.84 5.18
CA PHE A 115 2.13 6.78 3.72
C PHE A 115 1.36 7.96 3.11
N ASN A 116 0.51 8.66 3.86
CA ASN A 116 -0.23 9.80 3.35
C ASN A 116 0.67 10.96 2.92
N ASN A 117 1.79 11.16 3.62
CA ASN A 117 2.70 12.28 3.35
C ASN A 117 3.58 12.02 2.12
N ASN A 118 3.86 10.74 1.84
CA ASN A 118 4.82 10.35 0.82
C ASN A 118 4.12 9.87 -0.46
N VAL A 119 3.16 8.97 -0.34
CA VAL A 119 2.71 8.16 -1.48
C VAL A 119 1.86 8.95 -2.49
N PRO A 120 0.83 9.71 -2.10
CA PRO A 120 -0.05 10.37 -3.07
C PRO A 120 0.70 11.32 -4.00
N HIS A 121 1.60 12.15 -3.46
CA HIS A 121 2.33 13.14 -4.26
C HIS A 121 3.31 12.49 -5.26
N TRP A 122 4.07 11.48 -4.82
CA TRP A 122 5.04 10.81 -5.70
C TRP A 122 4.40 9.85 -6.70
N PHE A 123 3.27 9.24 -6.34
CA PHE A 123 2.55 8.33 -7.21
C PHE A 123 1.77 9.08 -8.28
N LEU A 124 1.14 10.21 -7.92
CA LEU A 124 0.30 11.02 -8.82
C LEU A 124 1.08 12.08 -9.61
N SER A 125 2.40 12.20 -9.41
CA SER A 125 3.20 13.20 -10.11
C SER A 125 3.09 13.20 -11.65
N PRO A 126 2.83 12.07 -12.34
CA PRO A 126 2.59 12.11 -13.79
C PRO A 126 1.33 12.89 -14.20
N TRP A 127 0.31 12.98 -13.34
CA TRP A 127 -0.93 13.72 -13.62
C TRP A 127 -0.87 15.18 -13.22
N PHE A 128 0.08 15.55 -12.36
CA PHE A 128 0.26 16.91 -11.87
C PHE A 128 1.69 17.37 -12.17
N PRO A 129 2.05 17.57 -13.45
CA PRO A 129 3.35 18.11 -13.82
C PRO A 129 3.55 19.48 -13.16
N LYS A 130 4.78 19.73 -12.70
CA LYS A 130 5.20 21.01 -12.12
C LYS A 130 5.20 22.13 -13.16
#